data_AF-A0A7S2G3M2-F1
#
_entry.id   AF-A0A7S2G3M2-F1
#
_cell.length_a   1.000
_cell.length_b   1.000
_cell.length_c   1.000
_cell.angle_alpha   90.00
_cell.angle_beta   90.00
_cell.angle_gamma   90.00
#
_symmetry.space_group_name_H-M   'P 1'
#
loop_
_entity.id
_entity.type
_entity.pdbx_description
1 polymer ?
#
loop_
_entity_poly.entity_id
_entity_poly.type
_entity_poly.pdbx_seq_one_letter_code
_entity_poly.pdbx_strand_id
1 'polypeptide(L)'
;ESLPAEAAENGQVFEPSFHHFSLLYIKYLQIYRKLEDCHDQMVHPQKRRAIKKVLRSTIVRILELKQQLINFNTRPKNRFVALDEVLTDLKLNPETVEWTVPRYFLTEKECREEIEDKQHKIDHWLNVFSLPPDPDPLIDKKDPFEVGLAAEQALQQEDEQNKE
;
A
#
# COMPACT_ATOMS: atom_id res chain seq x y z
N GLU A 1 14.30 -31.44 -3.83
CA GLU A 1 13.17 -31.56 -4.78
C GLU A 1 13.02 -30.25 -5.51
N SER A 2 13.45 -30.22 -6.76
CA SER A 2 13.23 -29.11 -7.69
C SER A 2 11.80 -29.22 -8.23
N LEU A 3 11.02 -28.16 -8.08
CA LEU A 3 9.63 -28.10 -8.56
C LEU A 3 9.58 -28.17 -10.11
N PRO A 4 8.49 -28.69 -10.70
CA PRO A 4 8.43 -29.03 -12.11
C PRO A 4 8.39 -27.80 -13.03
N ALA A 5 8.98 -27.96 -14.21
CA ALA A 5 9.17 -26.96 -15.26
C ALA A 5 7.87 -26.53 -16.01
N GLU A 6 6.69 -26.81 -15.46
CA GLU A 6 5.39 -26.55 -16.11
C GLU A 6 4.81 -25.16 -15.80
N ALA A 7 5.45 -24.38 -14.92
CA ALA A 7 5.00 -23.02 -14.60
C ALA A 7 5.30 -21.97 -15.70
N ALA A 8 5.84 -22.39 -16.85
CA ALA A 8 6.16 -21.48 -17.96
C ALA A 8 4.96 -21.20 -18.90
N GLU A 9 3.85 -21.94 -18.80
CA GLU A 9 2.66 -21.71 -19.64
C GLU A 9 1.74 -20.59 -19.13
N ASN A 10 1.84 -20.24 -17.85
CA ASN A 10 1.17 -19.07 -17.28
C ASN A 10 2.25 -17.99 -17.11
N GLY A 11 2.23 -16.94 -17.93
CA GLY A 11 3.26 -15.89 -18.02
C GLY A 11 3.52 -15.03 -16.77
N GLN A 12 3.42 -15.58 -15.56
CA GLN A 12 3.94 -14.99 -14.33
C GLN A 12 5.36 -15.50 -14.10
N VAL A 13 6.34 -14.65 -14.44
CA VAL A 13 7.71 -14.83 -13.95
C VAL A 13 7.66 -14.71 -12.43
N PHE A 14 7.68 -15.84 -11.72
CA PHE A 14 7.80 -15.86 -10.27
C PHE A 14 9.22 -15.41 -9.91
N GLU A 15 9.43 -14.10 -9.78
CA GLU A 15 10.68 -13.53 -9.32
C GLU A 15 10.90 -13.96 -7.86
N PRO A 16 11.91 -14.80 -7.54
CA PRO A 16 12.18 -15.21 -6.15
C PRO A 16 12.38 -14.01 -5.22
N SER A 17 12.83 -12.89 -5.79
CA SER A 17 12.95 -11.59 -5.17
C SER A 17 11.61 -11.08 -4.60
N PHE A 18 10.51 -11.19 -5.37
CA PHE A 18 9.20 -10.71 -4.96
C PHE A 18 8.69 -11.43 -3.71
N HIS A 19 8.80 -12.76 -3.69
CA HIS A 19 8.38 -13.56 -2.55
C HIS A 19 9.18 -13.19 -1.29
N HIS A 20 10.51 -13.03 -1.42
CA HIS A 20 11.37 -12.59 -0.32
C HIS A 20 10.95 -11.23 0.26
N PHE A 21 10.74 -10.23 -0.61
CA PHE A 21 10.31 -8.89 -0.16
C PHE A 21 8.90 -8.89 0.42
N SER A 22 8.00 -9.73 -0.09
CA SER A 22 6.64 -9.90 0.43
C SER A 22 6.66 -10.45 1.85
N LEU A 23 7.46 -11.49 2.10
CA LEU A 23 7.66 -12.04 3.45
C LEU A 23 8.24 -11.00 4.41
N LEU A 24 9.21 -10.20 3.97
CA LEU A 24 9.77 -9.11 4.78
C LEU A 24 8.71 -8.06 5.09
N TYR A 25 7.97 -7.60 4.08
CA TYR A 25 6.91 -6.61 4.23
C TYR A 25 5.88 -7.02 5.28
N ILE A 26 5.38 -8.26 5.17
CA ILE A 26 4.41 -8.84 6.12
C ILE A 26 5.01 -8.92 7.54
N LYS A 27 6.25 -9.39 7.67
CA LYS A 27 6.93 -9.45 8.99
C LYS A 27 7.08 -8.08 9.62
N TYR A 28 7.48 -7.07 8.84
CA TYR A 28 7.60 -5.71 9.37
C TYR A 28 6.24 -5.12 9.77
N LEU A 29 5.15 -5.42 9.03
CA LEU A 29 3.79 -5.06 9.43
C LEU A 29 3.40 -5.65 10.79
N GLN A 30 3.69 -6.94 11.01
CA GLN A 30 3.44 -7.59 12.30
C GLN A 30 4.27 -6.97 13.44
N ILE A 31 5.54 -6.62 13.18
CA ILE A 31 6.39 -5.91 14.14
C ILE A 31 5.82 -4.53 14.44
N TYR A 32 5.40 -3.81 13.41
CA TYR A 32 4.79 -2.48 13.52
C TYR A 32 3.57 -2.49 14.45
N ARG A 33 2.65 -3.46 14.28
CA ARG A 33 1.48 -3.60 15.16
C ARG A 33 1.88 -3.76 16.63
N LYS A 34 2.81 -4.68 16.92
CA LYS A 34 3.30 -4.90 18.29
C LYS A 34 4.02 -3.67 18.87
N LEU A 35 4.77 -2.94 18.04
CA LEU A 35 5.43 -1.70 18.45
C LEU A 35 4.45 -0.57 18.71
N GLU A 36 3.38 -0.47 17.92
CA GLU A 36 2.31 0.51 18.13
C GLU A 36 1.60 0.25 19.47
N ASP A 37 1.19 -1.00 19.73
CA ASP A 37 0.57 -1.38 21.00
C ASP A 37 1.52 -1.12 22.17
N CYS A 38 2.80 -1.44 22.02
CA CYS A 38 3.82 -1.16 23.03
C CYS A 38 3.96 0.34 23.29
N HIS A 39 3.96 1.18 22.24
CA HIS A 39 4.03 2.63 22.38
C HIS A 39 2.82 3.18 23.14
N ASP A 40 1.62 2.73 22.78
CA ASP A 40 0.35 3.13 23.40
C ASP A 40 0.32 2.79 24.89
N GLN A 41 0.63 1.53 25.23
CA GLN A 41 0.58 1.02 26.60
C GLN A 41 1.78 1.45 27.48
N MET A 42 2.81 2.08 26.91
CA MET A 42 4.03 2.44 27.66
C MET A 42 3.84 3.65 28.58
N VAL A 43 3.62 3.42 29.87
CA VAL A 43 3.45 4.50 30.86
C VAL A 43 4.70 5.36 31.08
N HIS A 44 5.90 4.81 30.88
CA HIS A 44 7.14 5.53 31.18
C HIS A 44 7.57 6.45 30.02
N PRO A 45 7.62 7.78 30.19
CA PRO A 45 7.77 8.72 29.08
C PRO A 45 9.09 8.57 28.31
N GLN A 46 10.18 8.28 29.01
CA GLN A 46 11.49 8.06 28.38
C GLN A 46 11.51 6.82 27.47
N LYS A 47 10.89 5.72 27.91
CA LYS A 47 10.77 4.48 27.13
C LYS A 47 9.80 4.66 25.96
N ARG A 48 8.68 5.36 26.18
CA ARG A 48 7.71 5.69 25.12
C ARG A 48 8.38 6.47 23.99
N ARG A 49 9.20 7.48 24.30
CA ARG A 49 9.99 8.23 23.29
C ARG A 49 10.97 7.34 22.53
N ALA A 50 11.64 6.40 23.21
CA ALA A 50 12.55 5.47 22.54
C ALA A 50 11.80 4.55 21.57
N ILE A 51 10.65 4.00 21.99
CA ILE A 51 9.79 3.16 21.14
C ILE A 51 9.29 3.96 19.94
N LYS A 52 8.86 5.22 20.13
CA LYS A 52 8.42 6.10 19.04
C LYS A 52 9.47 6.24 17.94
N LYS A 53 10.76 6.35 18.30
CA LYS A 53 11.86 6.42 17.32
C LYS A 53 11.98 5.13 16.50
N VAL A 54 11.93 3.97 17.16
CA VAL A 54 11.97 2.66 16.49
C VAL A 54 10.74 2.45 15.61
N LEU A 55 9.57 2.86 16.08
CA LEU A 55 8.32 2.81 15.35
C LEU A 55 8.39 3.66 14.07
N ARG A 56 8.90 4.90 14.14
CA ARG A 56 9.13 5.74 12.95
C ARG A 56 10.09 5.09 11.95
N SER A 57 11.20 4.53 12.42
CA SER A 57 12.15 3.82 11.54
C SER A 57 11.51 2.59 10.88
N THR A 58 10.69 1.85 11.63
CA THR A 58 9.95 0.70 11.12
C THR A 58 8.95 1.11 10.04
N ILE A 59 8.25 2.23 10.23
CA ILE A 59 7.32 2.77 9.23
C ILE A 59 8.05 3.10 7.92
N VAL A 60 9.20 3.79 8.00
CA VAL A 60 10.02 4.09 6.82
C VAL A 60 10.40 2.80 6.09
N ARG A 61 10.87 1.79 6.82
CA ARG A 61 11.24 0.51 6.23
C ARG A 61 10.07 -0.18 5.51
N ILE A 62 8.86 -0.08 6.05
CA ILE A 62 7.68 -0.67 5.43
C ILE A 62 7.30 0.05 4.13
N LEU A 63 7.42 1.38 4.09
CA LEU A 63 7.18 2.17 2.88
C LEU A 63 8.20 1.85 1.79
N GLU A 64 9.49 1.69 2.14
CA GLU A 64 10.53 1.26 1.20
C GLU A 64 10.23 -0.12 0.60
N LEU A 65 9.84 -1.08 1.45
CA LEU A 65 9.48 -2.43 1.01
C LEU A 65 8.24 -2.42 0.12
N LYS A 66 7.22 -1.63 0.46
CA LYS A 66 6.04 -1.45 -0.40
C LYS A 66 6.44 -0.89 -1.76
N GLN A 67 7.32 0.12 -1.80
CA GLN A 67 7.79 0.68 -3.07
C GLN A 67 8.55 -0.37 -3.91
N GLN A 68 9.39 -1.19 -3.29
CA GLN A 68 10.08 -2.27 -3.98
C GLN A 68 9.08 -3.29 -4.54
N LEU A 69 8.05 -3.66 -3.77
CA LEU A 69 6.99 -4.56 -4.21
C LEU A 69 6.16 -3.98 -5.37
N ILE A 70 5.88 -2.68 -5.36
CA ILE A 70 5.21 -1.99 -6.47
C ILE A 70 6.06 -2.05 -7.74
N ASN A 71 7.39 -1.96 -7.63
CA ASN A 71 8.27 -2.03 -8.80
C ASN A 71 8.27 -3.42 -9.47
N PHE A 72 7.96 -4.49 -8.74
CA PHE A 72 7.78 -5.84 -9.30
C PHE A 72 6.42 -6.03 -9.98
N ASN A 73 5.51 -5.08 -9.89
CA ASN A 73 4.19 -5.20 -10.49
C ASN A 73 4.29 -5.15 -12.02
N THR A 74 3.65 -6.11 -12.69
CA THR A 74 3.62 -6.18 -14.16
C THR A 74 2.78 -5.07 -14.78
N ARG A 75 1.84 -4.50 -14.00
CA ARG A 75 0.98 -3.40 -14.44
C ARG A 75 1.65 -2.05 -14.14
N PRO A 76 2.06 -1.28 -15.16
CA PRO A 76 2.63 0.05 -14.94
C PRO A 76 1.60 0.95 -14.27
N LYS A 77 2.03 1.77 -13.31
CA LYS A 77 1.21 2.68 -12.48
C LYS A 77 0.29 2.02 -11.45
N ASN A 78 0.24 0.69 -11.34
CA ASN A 78 -0.54 0.03 -10.30
C ASN A 78 0.25 -0.03 -8.97
N ARG A 79 -0.28 0.65 -7.93
CA ARG A 79 0.32 0.70 -6.59
C ARG A 79 -0.15 -0.44 -5.67
N PHE A 80 -1.08 -1.27 -6.13
CA PHE A 80 -1.54 -2.45 -5.40
C PHE A 80 -0.54 -3.59 -5.56
N VAL A 81 -0.21 -4.24 -4.45
CA VAL A 81 0.69 -5.38 -4.39
C VAL A 81 -0.15 -6.63 -4.20
N ALA A 82 -0.08 -7.57 -5.14
CA ALA A 82 -0.78 -8.86 -5.04
C ALA A 82 -0.07 -9.75 -4.00
N LEU A 83 -0.58 -9.77 -2.78
CA LEU A 83 -0.01 -10.58 -1.68
C LEU A 83 -0.78 -11.88 -1.43
N ASP A 84 -1.84 -12.17 -2.18
CA ASP A 84 -2.81 -13.22 -1.88
C ASP A 84 -2.19 -14.62 -1.78
N GLU A 85 -1.28 -14.96 -2.70
CA GLU A 85 -0.54 -16.23 -2.67
C GLU A 85 0.33 -16.35 -1.41
N VAL A 86 1.09 -15.29 -1.09
CA VAL A 86 1.97 -15.26 0.08
C VAL A 86 1.17 -15.31 1.39
N LEU A 87 0.01 -14.66 1.44
CA LEU A 87 -0.88 -14.71 2.60
C LEU A 87 -1.49 -16.09 2.78
N THR A 88 -1.87 -16.74 1.68
CA THR A 88 -2.41 -18.11 1.68
C THR A 88 -1.37 -19.10 2.20
N ASP A 89 -0.12 -19.01 1.72
CA ASP A 89 1.00 -19.85 2.18
C ASP A 89 1.26 -19.68 3.68
N LEU A 90 1.20 -18.44 4.16
CA LEU A 90 1.40 -18.12 5.58
C LEU A 90 0.16 -18.38 6.44
N LYS A 91 -0.98 -18.75 5.85
CA LYS A 91 -2.29 -18.93 6.52
C LYS A 91 -2.67 -17.70 7.36
N LEU A 92 -2.45 -16.51 6.81
CA LEU A 92 -2.75 -15.24 7.45
C LEU A 92 -4.01 -14.62 6.87
N ASN A 93 -4.82 -14.01 7.74
CA ASN A 93 -5.97 -13.22 7.28
C ASN A 93 -5.51 -11.89 6.67
N PRO A 94 -6.16 -11.39 5.61
CA PRO A 94 -5.78 -10.14 4.96
C PRO A 94 -5.86 -8.93 5.89
N GLU A 95 -6.78 -8.93 6.85
CA GLU A 95 -6.90 -7.91 7.91
C GLU A 95 -5.60 -7.74 8.72
N THR A 96 -4.82 -8.81 8.88
CA THR A 96 -3.55 -8.75 9.62
C THR A 96 -2.45 -7.97 8.91
N VAL A 97 -2.62 -7.75 7.60
CA VAL A 97 -1.66 -7.08 6.71
C VAL A 97 -2.17 -5.69 6.29
N GLU A 98 -3.35 -5.30 6.76
CA GLU A 98 -3.84 -3.94 6.59
C GLU A 98 -2.92 -2.95 7.31
N TRP A 99 -2.59 -1.84 6.65
CA TRP A 99 -1.81 -0.76 7.24
C TRP A 99 -2.75 0.27 7.87
N THR A 100 -2.59 0.56 9.16
CA THR A 100 -3.29 1.69 9.81
C THR A 100 -2.31 2.79 10.17
N VAL A 101 -2.77 4.04 10.10
CA VAL A 101 -2.03 5.21 10.58
C VAL A 101 -1.80 5.07 12.09
N PRO A 102 -0.57 5.25 12.62
CA PRO A 102 -0.34 5.11 14.06
C PRO A 102 -1.12 6.14 14.88
N ARG A 103 -1.69 5.72 16.01
CA ARG A 103 -2.53 6.59 16.87
C ARG A 103 -1.86 7.89 17.31
N TYR A 104 -0.55 7.88 17.55
CA TYR A 104 0.17 9.06 18.02
C TYR A 104 0.14 10.23 17.02
N PHE A 105 -0.07 9.96 15.72
CA PHE A 105 -0.26 11.01 14.72
C PHE A 105 -1.53 11.83 14.97
N LEU A 106 -2.56 11.23 15.58
CA LEU A 106 -3.84 11.88 15.87
C LEU A 106 -3.85 12.50 17.27
N THR A 107 -3.21 11.84 18.23
CA THR A 107 -3.28 12.22 19.65
C THR A 107 -2.24 13.26 20.05
N GLU A 108 -1.04 13.24 19.48
CA GLU A 108 0.06 14.09 19.92
C GLU A 108 0.11 15.42 19.13
N LYS A 109 0.00 16.55 19.84
CA LYS A 109 0.04 17.89 19.24
C LYS A 109 1.32 18.18 18.46
N GLU A 110 2.46 17.77 19.00
CA GLU A 110 3.77 17.91 18.34
C GLU A 110 3.78 17.29 16.95
N CYS A 111 3.08 16.16 16.76
CA CYS A 111 3.03 15.48 15.48
C CYS A 111 2.16 16.25 14.47
N ARG A 112 1.06 16.86 14.93
CA ARG A 112 0.21 17.72 14.11
C ARG A 112 0.97 18.97 13.64
N GLU A 113 1.64 19.64 14.56
CA GLU A 113 2.47 20.81 14.26
C GLU A 113 3.58 20.45 13.25
N GLU A 114 4.27 19.32 13.44
CA GLU A 114 5.29 18.84 12.48
C GLU A 114 4.72 18.62 11.06
N ILE A 115 3.47 18.18 10.95
CA ILE A 115 2.79 17.95 9.66
C ILE A 115 2.39 19.27 9.02
N GLU A 116 1.79 20.19 9.77
CA GLU A 116 1.39 21.52 9.29
C GLU A 116 2.61 22.31 8.78
N ASP A 117 3.72 22.28 9.53
CA ASP A 117 4.98 22.91 9.12
C ASP A 117 5.54 22.32 7.82
N LYS A 118 5.42 21.00 7.64
CA LYS A 118 5.85 20.33 6.42
C LYS A 118 4.95 20.66 5.24
N GLN A 119 3.64 20.71 5.45
CA GLN A 119 2.67 21.11 4.43
C GLN A 119 2.93 22.54 3.96
N HIS A 120 3.09 23.49 4.87
CA HIS A 120 3.45 24.87 4.52
C HIS A 120 4.75 24.96 3.71
N LYS A 121 5.76 24.16 4.03
CA LYS A 121 7.00 24.10 3.25
C LYS A 121 6.75 23.55 1.85
N ILE A 122 5.98 22.47 1.72
CA ILE A 122 5.64 21.89 0.42
C ILE A 122 4.92 22.93 -0.43
N ASP A 123 3.88 23.58 0.11
CA ASP A 123 3.13 24.61 -0.58
C ASP A 123 4.02 25.80 -0.99
N HIS A 124 4.90 26.23 -0.10
CA HIS A 124 5.87 27.27 -0.40
C HIS A 124 6.76 26.89 -1.58
N TRP A 125 7.36 25.70 -1.56
CA TRP A 125 8.25 25.25 -2.64
C TRP A 125 7.51 25.01 -3.95
N LEU A 126 6.30 24.46 -3.93
CA LEU A 126 5.46 24.31 -5.13
C LEU A 126 5.21 25.67 -5.80
N ASN A 127 4.88 26.70 -5.00
CA ASN A 127 4.69 28.06 -5.50
C ASN A 127 5.98 28.68 -6.04
N VAL A 128 7.11 28.52 -5.33
CA VAL A 128 8.42 29.06 -5.76
C VAL A 128 8.85 28.47 -7.10
N PHE A 129 8.67 27.16 -7.28
CA PHE A 129 9.07 26.47 -8.51
C PHE A 129 7.98 26.49 -9.60
N SER A 130 6.83 27.14 -9.35
CA SER A 130 5.67 27.12 -10.25
C SER A 130 5.28 25.70 -10.69
N LEU A 131 5.49 24.73 -9.81
CA LEU A 131 5.12 23.34 -10.06
C LEU A 131 3.64 23.19 -9.71
N PRO A 132 2.80 22.68 -10.62
CA PRO A 132 1.46 22.27 -10.24
C PRO A 132 1.58 21.16 -9.19
N PRO A 133 0.66 21.09 -8.20
CA PRO A 133 0.58 19.91 -7.35
C PRO A 133 0.39 18.69 -8.27
N ASP A 134 1.26 17.69 -8.14
CA ASP A 134 1.08 16.44 -8.86
C ASP A 134 -0.33 15.93 -8.55
N PRO A 135 -1.19 15.72 -9.56
CA PRO A 135 -2.53 15.19 -9.31
C PRO A 135 -2.35 13.83 -8.65
N ASP A 136 -2.97 13.62 -7.49
CA ASP A 136 -2.93 12.32 -6.83
C ASP A 136 -3.56 11.30 -7.80
N PRO A 137 -2.81 10.30 -8.29
CA PRO A 137 -3.33 9.34 -9.26
C PRO A 137 -4.43 8.46 -8.69
N LEU A 138 -4.68 8.52 -7.36
CA LEU A 138 -5.84 7.91 -6.71
C LEU A 138 -7.13 8.73 -6.85
N ILE A 139 -7.05 9.97 -7.35
CA ILE A 139 -8.21 10.82 -7.69
C ILE A 139 -8.68 10.54 -9.14
N ASP A 140 -7.96 9.72 -9.91
CA ASP A 140 -8.34 9.45 -11.30
C ASP A 140 -9.69 8.73 -11.36
N LYS A 141 -10.71 9.48 -11.80
CA LYS A 141 -12.12 9.09 -11.86
C LYS A 141 -12.36 8.20 -13.08
N LYS A 142 -11.86 6.98 -13.04
CA LYS A 142 -12.40 5.77 -13.70
C LYS A 142 -11.31 4.72 -13.71
N ASP A 143 -11.62 3.58 -13.13
CA ASP A 143 -10.90 2.36 -13.44
C ASP A 143 -11.00 2.13 -14.97
N PRO A 144 -9.93 1.85 -15.72
CA PRO A 144 -10.03 1.54 -17.15
C PRO A 144 -10.96 0.35 -17.46
N PHE A 145 -11.30 -0.44 -16.43
CA PHE A 145 -12.26 -1.54 -16.48
C PHE A 145 -13.68 -1.15 -16.05
N GLU A 146 -13.89 0.04 -15.47
CA GLU A 146 -15.19 0.72 -15.39
C GLU A 146 -15.51 1.33 -16.76
N VAL A 147 -15.64 0.46 -17.76
CA VAL A 147 -16.44 0.81 -18.94
C VAL A 147 -17.86 0.91 -18.40
N GLY A 148 -18.30 2.13 -18.12
CA GLY A 148 -19.72 2.39 -17.93
C GLY A 148 -20.40 1.97 -19.22
N LEU A 149 -20.88 0.73 -19.25
CA LEU A 149 -21.79 0.25 -20.26
C LEU A 149 -22.98 1.20 -20.13
N ALA A 150 -23.07 2.18 -21.02
CA ALA A 150 -24.21 3.08 -21.03
C ALA A 150 -25.44 2.18 -21.15
N ALA A 151 -26.49 2.41 -20.37
CA ALA A 151 -27.68 1.53 -20.33
C ALA A 151 -28.25 1.26 -21.74
N GLU A 152 -28.03 2.18 -22.68
CA GLU A 152 -28.36 2.04 -24.11
C GLU A 152 -27.58 0.93 -24.83
N GLN A 153 -26.30 0.70 -24.49
CA GLN A 153 -25.47 -0.36 -25.08
C GLN A 153 -25.83 -1.75 -24.55
N ALA A 154 -26.36 -1.84 -23.32
CA ALA A 154 -26.87 -3.10 -22.77
C ALA A 154 -28.19 -3.52 -23.44
N LEU A 155 -29.09 -2.56 -23.67
CA LEU A 155 -30.36 -2.79 -24.37
C LEU A 155 -30.16 -3.23 -25.83
N GLN A 156 -29.17 -2.64 -26.52
CA GLN A 156 -28.84 -3.02 -27.90
C GLN A 156 -28.29 -4.45 -28.01
N GLN A 157 -27.53 -4.93 -27.02
CA GLN A 157 -27.01 -6.30 -27.01
C GLN A 157 -28.09 -7.33 -26.66
N GLU A 158 -29.06 -6.99 -25.81
CA GLU A 158 -30.23 -7.85 -25.55
C GLU A 158 -31.15 -7.94 -26.78
N ASP A 159 -31.37 -6.85 -27.51
CA ASP A 159 -32.18 -6.85 -28.74
C ASP A 159 -31.51 -7.59 -29.91
N GLU A 160 -30.18 -7.70 -29.93
CA GLU A 160 -29.44 -8.53 -30.89
C GLU A 160 -29.46 -10.02 -30.52
N GLN A 161 -29.39 -10.37 -29.23
CA GLN A 161 -29.49 -11.77 -28.77
C GLN A 161 -30.91 -12.35 -28.88
N ASN A 162 -31.95 -11.52 -28.90
CA ASN A 162 -33.34 -11.96 -29.01
C ASN A 162 -33.86 -12.01 -30.47
N LYS A 163 -32.96 -11.78 -31.45
CA LYS A 163 -33.21 -11.87 -32.89
C LYS A 163 -32.57 -13.09 -33.58
N GLU A 164 -31.78 -13.88 -32.85
CA GLU A 164 -31.42 -15.26 -33.22
C GLU A 164 -32.39 -16.27 -32.59
#